data_AF-A0A257W6K9-F1
#
_entry.id   AF-A0A257W6K9-F1
#
_cell.length_a   1.000
_cell.length_b   1.000
_cell.length_c   1.000
_cell.angle_alpha   90.00
_cell.angle_beta   90.00
_cell.angle_gamma   90.00
#
_symmetry.space_group_name_H-M   'P 1'
#
loop_
_entity.id
_entity.type
_entity.pdbx_description
1 polymer ?
#
loop_
_entity_poly.entity_id
_entity_poly.type
_entity_poly.pdbx_seq_one_letter_code
_entity_poly.pdbx_strand_id
1 'polypeptide(L)'
;RSSFTWTPETEKVKVKGITKVVKREFPVSSKETKTLYFIQDRIHDFAWVADKRFVVKQEAISLPSGKKVAAFAFHLPGADRWEKSLSYVATALQTNGAWIGEYPYNTVSVVQDIEGSSGGTEYPTLTVLDGDSDGLLELIIRHEVGHNWFYGILANNERDHPWMDEGINTLYDYRYMETHPAAGNIPLGTSKSISLYSIQERLTRTQEAIAESQPVDLSSAAYNPVNYNALVYHRTATLFQELEKEIGREAFDRAMQAYFEEWKFKHPYPEDMQAVFEKVSGKDLDTFFQNKLGKAATPASVVPRKPVFTSPFAAKKLLQAINQPDKGIITWSPAFGMNSYDRIMIGALLTNASLPPAPFQFLAIPLYATGTKQFNGMVKLNYSLYSQKGWLRKTDIFLQGARFSMDEATDQKGRETILGVTKIVPGVRFTWREKTESSTRQRFVQWKSYFLQEDGFTFTPDTLVVGTDTTIEYRIGKEGANRHLGQLRIQWEDFRALYPWKAELKAEVNADFLRLAFTGNYFFNYSKGGGMNLRFFAG
;
A
#
# COMPACT_ATOMS: atom_id res chain seq x y z
N ARG A 1 -19.28 -28.19 19.44
CA ARG A 1 -20.67 -28.20 18.91
C ARG A 1 -20.58 -28.24 17.38
N SER A 2 -20.88 -29.36 16.74
CA SER A 2 -20.64 -29.55 15.31
C SER A 2 -21.61 -28.82 14.39
N SER A 3 -22.82 -28.46 14.86
CA SER A 3 -23.80 -27.66 14.10
C SER A 3 -24.68 -26.84 15.05
N PHE A 4 -25.09 -25.64 14.61
CA PHE A 4 -26.07 -24.76 15.29
C PHE A 4 -26.31 -23.51 14.48
N THR A 5 -27.50 -22.98 14.62
CA THR A 5 -27.97 -21.76 13.98
C THR A 5 -28.36 -20.76 15.06
N TRP A 6 -27.95 -19.51 14.91
CA TRP A 6 -28.39 -18.39 15.74
C TRP A 6 -28.40 -17.13 14.91
N THR A 7 -29.51 -16.40 14.99
CA THR A 7 -29.68 -15.07 14.40
C THR A 7 -30.07 -14.09 15.49
N PRO A 8 -29.59 -12.83 15.45
CA PRO A 8 -29.97 -11.84 16.45
C PRO A 8 -31.49 -11.64 16.48
N GLU A 9 -32.08 -11.82 17.66
CA GLU A 9 -33.51 -11.64 17.86
C GLU A 9 -33.81 -10.21 18.31
N THR A 10 -34.86 -9.61 17.76
CA THR A 10 -35.32 -8.28 18.20
C THR A 10 -36.68 -8.42 18.86
N GLU A 11 -36.74 -8.11 20.16
CA GLU A 11 -37.95 -8.21 20.96
C GLU A 11 -38.37 -6.83 21.47
N LYS A 12 -39.67 -6.54 21.47
CA LYS A 12 -40.23 -5.36 22.14
C LYS A 12 -40.57 -5.71 23.59
N VAL A 13 -39.77 -5.23 24.53
CA VAL A 13 -39.96 -5.49 25.96
C VAL A 13 -40.54 -4.25 26.64
N LYS A 14 -41.62 -4.42 27.41
CA LYS A 14 -42.25 -3.32 28.15
C LYS A 14 -41.61 -3.20 29.53
N VAL A 15 -40.86 -2.13 29.77
CA VAL A 15 -40.18 -1.87 31.05
C VAL A 15 -40.73 -0.59 31.65
N LYS A 16 -41.41 -0.69 32.81
CA LYS A 16 -42.04 0.46 33.50
C LYS A 16 -42.96 1.31 32.59
N GLY A 17 -43.78 0.65 31.76
CA GLY A 17 -44.73 1.32 30.86
C GLY A 17 -44.15 1.79 29.52
N ILE A 18 -42.81 1.80 29.36
CA ILE A 18 -42.14 2.21 28.12
C ILE A 18 -41.75 0.95 27.33
N THR A 19 -42.13 0.89 26.04
CA THR A 19 -41.70 -0.17 25.13
C THR A 19 -40.26 0.09 24.69
N LYS A 20 -39.34 -0.80 25.04
CA LYS A 20 -37.96 -0.80 24.56
C LYS A 20 -37.78 -1.90 23.52
N VAL A 21 -37.08 -1.59 22.43
CA VAL A 21 -36.58 -2.60 21.50
C VAL A 21 -35.29 -3.16 22.09
N VAL A 22 -35.31 -4.44 22.46
CA VAL A 22 -34.15 -5.18 22.96
C VAL A 22 -33.66 -6.07 21.82
N LYS A 23 -32.42 -5.82 21.37
CA LYS A 23 -31.74 -6.69 20.42
C LYS A 23 -30.89 -7.70 21.19
N ARG A 24 -31.19 -8.99 21.05
CA ARG A 24 -30.45 -10.10 21.65
C ARG A 24 -29.44 -10.61 20.65
N GLU A 25 -28.21 -10.14 20.77
CA GLU A 25 -27.10 -10.53 19.87
C GLU A 25 -26.58 -11.96 20.14
N PHE A 26 -26.74 -12.46 21.37
CA PHE A 26 -26.19 -13.75 21.82
C PHE A 26 -27.27 -14.67 22.39
N PRO A 27 -27.10 -16.00 22.27
CA PRO A 27 -28.00 -16.97 22.89
C PRO A 27 -27.95 -16.89 24.42
N VAL A 28 -29.07 -17.27 25.05
CA VAL A 28 -29.24 -17.29 26.51
C VAL A 28 -28.22 -18.25 27.14
N SER A 29 -27.56 -17.83 28.22
CA SER A 29 -26.65 -18.71 28.98
C SER A 29 -27.41 -19.85 29.65
N SER A 30 -26.78 -21.02 29.77
CA SER A 30 -27.21 -22.01 30.75
C SER A 30 -27.16 -21.43 32.17
N LYS A 31 -28.08 -21.85 33.03
CA LYS A 31 -28.03 -21.56 34.47
C LYS A 31 -26.97 -22.41 35.20
N GLU A 32 -26.56 -23.51 34.59
CA GLU A 32 -25.54 -24.41 35.12
C GLU A 32 -24.15 -23.99 34.63
N THR A 33 -23.18 -23.95 35.54
CA THR A 33 -21.79 -23.65 35.21
C THR A 33 -21.03 -24.92 34.85
N LYS A 34 -20.22 -24.84 33.78
CA LYS A 34 -19.27 -25.90 33.39
C LYS A 34 -17.85 -25.38 33.57
N THR A 35 -16.99 -26.19 34.18
CA THR A 35 -15.55 -25.90 34.29
C THR A 35 -14.78 -26.79 33.32
N LEU A 36 -13.89 -26.19 32.54
CA LEU A 36 -13.02 -26.88 31.59
C LEU A 36 -11.56 -26.58 31.96
N TYR A 37 -10.71 -27.59 31.93
CA TYR A 37 -9.28 -27.46 32.21
C TYR A 37 -8.49 -27.73 30.94
N PHE A 38 -7.58 -26.82 30.60
CA PHE A 38 -6.67 -26.93 29.47
C PHE A 38 -5.24 -26.81 29.99
N ILE A 39 -4.37 -27.74 29.58
CA ILE A 39 -2.97 -27.78 30.00
C ILE A 39 -2.12 -27.99 28.74
N GLN A 40 -1.12 -27.13 28.55
CA GLN A 40 -0.14 -27.24 27.48
C GLN A 40 1.19 -26.68 27.98
N ASP A 41 2.27 -27.46 27.84
CA ASP A 41 3.62 -27.05 28.22
C ASP A 41 4.31 -26.27 27.08
N ARG A 42 5.33 -25.48 27.46
CA ARG A 42 6.23 -24.73 26.57
C ARG A 42 5.53 -23.70 25.68
N ILE A 43 4.57 -22.99 26.26
CA ILE A 43 3.84 -21.87 25.64
C ILE A 43 4.36 -20.57 26.24
N HIS A 44 4.90 -19.67 25.42
CA HIS A 44 5.45 -18.39 25.89
C HIS A 44 4.42 -17.24 25.83
N ASP A 45 3.37 -17.38 25.02
CA ASP A 45 2.26 -16.43 24.94
C ASP A 45 0.91 -17.16 25.03
N PHE A 46 0.01 -16.69 25.89
CA PHE A 46 -1.23 -17.38 26.23
C PHE A 46 -2.45 -16.62 25.73
N ALA A 47 -3.29 -17.32 24.96
CA ALA A 47 -4.59 -16.82 24.53
C ALA A 47 -5.72 -17.79 24.84
N TRP A 48 -6.92 -17.24 24.96
CA TRP A 48 -8.16 -18.01 25.06
C TRP A 48 -9.29 -17.23 24.41
N VAL A 49 -10.25 -17.98 23.85
CA VAL A 49 -11.45 -17.42 23.23
C VAL A 49 -12.70 -18.10 23.79
N ALA A 50 -13.79 -17.34 23.88
CA ALA A 50 -15.09 -17.88 24.25
C ALA A 50 -16.20 -17.10 23.57
N ASP A 51 -17.00 -17.79 22.76
CA ASP A 51 -18.24 -17.28 22.22
C ASP A 51 -19.30 -18.39 22.20
N LYS A 52 -20.50 -18.09 22.68
CA LYS A 52 -21.63 -19.03 22.70
C LYS A 52 -22.13 -19.37 21.30
N ARG A 53 -21.78 -18.55 20.31
CA ARG A 53 -22.18 -18.69 18.91
C ARG A 53 -21.25 -19.62 18.15
N PHE A 54 -20.07 -19.98 18.67
CA PHE A 54 -19.12 -20.81 17.92
C PHE A 54 -19.71 -22.18 17.54
N VAL A 55 -19.66 -22.47 16.25
CA VAL A 55 -19.66 -23.81 15.69
C VAL A 55 -18.21 -24.31 15.75
N VAL A 56 -18.01 -25.53 16.24
CA VAL A 56 -16.70 -26.11 16.50
C VAL A 56 -16.57 -27.41 15.73
N LYS A 57 -15.62 -27.44 14.81
CA LYS A 57 -15.17 -28.66 14.12
C LYS A 57 -13.92 -29.18 14.81
N GLN A 58 -13.77 -30.49 14.84
CA GLN A 58 -12.64 -31.15 15.46
C GLN A 58 -12.22 -32.37 14.65
N GLU A 59 -10.91 -32.56 14.48
CA GLU A 59 -10.32 -33.73 13.84
C GLU A 59 -8.99 -34.09 14.51
N ALA A 60 -8.61 -35.38 14.44
CA ALA A 60 -7.28 -35.83 14.83
C ALA A 60 -6.40 -35.95 13.58
N ILE A 61 -5.50 -35.00 13.37
CA ILE A 61 -4.64 -34.91 12.19
C ILE A 61 -3.40 -35.76 12.43
N SER A 62 -3.08 -36.65 11.48
CA SER A 62 -1.86 -37.46 11.54
C SER A 62 -0.71 -36.75 10.82
N LEU A 63 0.39 -36.55 11.53
CA LEU A 63 1.66 -36.04 10.98
C LEU A 63 2.41 -37.16 10.23
N PRO A 64 3.39 -36.82 9.37
CA PRO A 64 4.21 -37.83 8.68
C PRO A 64 4.92 -38.83 9.61
N SER A 65 5.23 -38.43 10.85
CA SER A 65 5.81 -39.29 11.90
C SER A 65 4.82 -40.32 12.48
N GLY A 66 3.52 -40.17 12.20
CA GLY A 66 2.43 -40.93 12.83
C GLY A 66 1.87 -40.28 14.11
N LYS A 67 2.48 -39.20 14.63
CA LYS A 67 1.92 -38.43 15.74
C LYS A 67 0.56 -37.85 15.37
N LYS A 68 -0.40 -37.90 16.29
CA LYS A 68 -1.74 -37.31 16.12
C LYS A 68 -1.85 -35.99 16.89
N VAL A 69 -2.38 -34.96 16.22
CA VAL A 69 -2.63 -33.63 16.76
C VAL A 69 -4.14 -33.36 16.75
N ALA A 70 -4.69 -32.92 17.88
CA ALA A 70 -6.09 -32.53 17.97
C ALA A 70 -6.29 -31.12 17.39
N ALA A 71 -6.90 -31.03 16.21
CA ALA A 71 -7.16 -29.78 15.54
C ALA A 71 -8.60 -29.31 15.75
N PHE A 72 -8.78 -28.02 15.99
CA PHE A 72 -10.06 -27.39 16.19
C PHE A 72 -10.24 -26.20 15.24
N ALA A 73 -11.45 -26.05 14.70
CA ALA A 73 -11.85 -24.85 13.97
C ALA A 73 -13.13 -24.27 14.58
N PHE A 74 -13.03 -23.04 15.08
CA PHE A 74 -14.12 -22.30 15.70
C PHE A 74 -14.60 -21.22 14.74
N HIS A 75 -15.86 -21.24 14.34
CA HIS A 75 -16.43 -20.24 13.42
C HIS A 75 -17.85 -19.86 13.80
N LEU A 76 -18.35 -18.74 13.29
CA LEU A 76 -19.73 -18.31 13.50
C LEU A 76 -20.69 -19.09 12.59
N PRO A 77 -21.99 -19.19 12.96
CA PRO A 77 -23.00 -19.79 12.10
C PRO A 77 -23.10 -19.06 10.75
N GLY A 78 -23.26 -19.80 9.65
CA GLY A 78 -23.34 -19.25 8.29
C GLY A 78 -21.99 -18.93 7.65
N ALA A 79 -20.87 -19.25 8.30
CA ALA A 79 -19.52 -19.09 7.75
C ALA A 79 -19.13 -20.30 6.85
N ASP A 80 -19.85 -20.52 5.75
CA ASP A 80 -19.69 -21.70 4.88
C ASP A 80 -18.25 -21.86 4.32
N ARG A 81 -17.49 -20.77 4.18
CA ARG A 81 -16.07 -20.79 3.79
C ARG A 81 -15.18 -21.59 4.75
N TRP A 82 -15.57 -21.70 6.03
CA TRP A 82 -14.85 -22.47 7.05
C TRP A 82 -15.09 -23.99 6.95
N GLU A 83 -15.84 -24.47 5.95
CA GLU A 83 -16.02 -25.91 5.69
C GLU A 83 -14.70 -26.66 5.50
N LYS A 84 -13.72 -26.05 4.83
CA LYS A 84 -12.42 -26.67 4.55
C LYS A 84 -11.32 -26.33 5.57
N SER A 85 -11.64 -25.57 6.63
CA SER A 85 -10.67 -25.07 7.61
C SER A 85 -9.74 -26.15 8.17
N LEU A 86 -10.27 -27.28 8.64
CA LEU A 86 -9.44 -28.38 9.17
C LEU A 86 -8.57 -29.06 8.10
N SER A 87 -9.00 -29.09 6.84
CA SER A 87 -8.17 -29.56 5.72
C SER A 87 -6.99 -28.63 5.48
N TYR A 88 -7.19 -27.32 5.59
CA TYR A 88 -6.12 -26.34 5.48
C TYR A 88 -5.13 -26.45 6.64
N VAL A 89 -5.62 -26.60 7.88
CA VAL A 89 -4.79 -26.88 9.06
C VAL A 89 -3.98 -28.16 8.88
N ALA A 90 -4.60 -29.24 8.38
CA ALA A 90 -3.90 -30.51 8.14
C ALA A 90 -2.76 -30.35 7.13
N THR A 91 -3.03 -29.64 6.05
CA THR A 91 -2.02 -29.38 5.02
C THR A 91 -0.88 -28.54 5.60
N ALA A 92 -1.17 -27.50 6.40
CA ALA A 92 -0.15 -26.69 7.06
C ALA A 92 0.74 -27.54 7.99
N LEU A 93 0.12 -28.33 8.88
CA LEU A 93 0.84 -29.20 9.81
C LEU A 93 1.74 -30.22 9.10
N GLN A 94 1.25 -30.84 8.04
CA GLN A 94 1.98 -31.88 7.31
C GLN A 94 3.15 -31.30 6.50
N THR A 95 2.92 -30.18 5.80
CA THR A 95 3.96 -29.55 4.97
C THR A 95 5.05 -28.90 5.82
N ASN A 96 4.69 -28.08 6.81
CA ASN A 96 5.66 -27.44 7.71
C ASN A 96 6.37 -28.48 8.58
N GLY A 97 5.63 -29.52 9.01
CA GLY A 97 6.18 -30.69 9.70
C GLY A 97 7.30 -31.37 8.92
N ALA A 98 7.13 -31.50 7.60
CA ALA A 98 8.12 -32.12 6.72
C ALA A 98 9.27 -31.17 6.36
N TRP A 99 8.99 -29.89 6.14
CA TRP A 99 10.00 -28.94 5.67
C TRP A 99 10.86 -28.31 6.76
N ILE A 100 10.31 -28.14 7.96
CA ILE A 100 10.96 -27.40 9.07
C ILE A 100 11.26 -28.35 10.22
N GLY A 101 10.29 -29.14 10.66
CA GLY A 101 10.48 -30.11 11.74
C GLY A 101 9.17 -30.48 12.43
N GLU A 102 9.17 -31.54 13.24
CA GLU A 102 7.94 -32.11 13.77
C GLU A 102 7.19 -31.16 14.71
N TYR A 103 5.88 -31.02 14.51
CA TYR A 103 5.01 -30.22 15.38
C TYR A 103 4.95 -30.83 16.80
N PRO A 104 5.46 -30.16 17.84
CA PRO A 104 5.68 -30.74 19.16
C PRO A 104 4.45 -30.64 20.07
N TYR A 105 3.50 -29.74 19.79
CA TYR A 105 2.26 -29.61 20.57
C TYR A 105 1.25 -30.72 20.25
N ASN A 106 0.25 -30.89 21.12
CA ASN A 106 -0.80 -31.90 20.97
C ASN A 106 -2.09 -31.34 20.39
N THR A 107 -2.20 -30.01 20.27
CA THR A 107 -3.38 -29.35 19.77
C THR A 107 -3.02 -28.14 18.91
N VAL A 108 -3.91 -27.81 17.98
CA VAL A 108 -3.89 -26.57 17.21
C VAL A 108 -5.33 -26.10 17.02
N SER A 109 -5.56 -24.80 17.12
CA SER A 109 -6.88 -24.20 16.99
C SER A 109 -6.83 -23.02 16.04
N VAL A 110 -7.79 -22.94 15.12
CA VAL A 110 -8.06 -21.75 14.33
C VAL A 110 -9.44 -21.21 14.69
N VAL A 111 -9.53 -19.90 14.89
CA VAL A 111 -10.71 -19.22 15.41
C VAL A 111 -11.07 -18.09 14.47
N GLN A 112 -12.32 -18.03 14.03
CA GLN A 112 -12.82 -16.92 13.23
C GLN A 112 -12.77 -15.63 14.04
N ASP A 113 -12.12 -14.60 13.50
CA ASP A 113 -12.20 -13.25 14.04
C ASP A 113 -13.63 -12.72 13.95
N ILE A 114 -14.18 -12.32 15.09
CA ILE A 114 -15.54 -11.82 15.24
C ILE A 114 -15.64 -10.31 14.97
N GLU A 115 -14.52 -9.59 14.97
CA GLU A 115 -14.45 -8.15 14.68
C GLU A 115 -14.25 -7.86 13.19
N GLY A 116 -13.94 -8.90 12.40
CA GLY A 116 -13.86 -8.83 10.95
C GLY A 116 -12.60 -8.13 10.43
N SER A 117 -11.47 -8.29 11.13
CA SER A 117 -10.19 -7.87 10.60
C SER A 117 -9.75 -8.78 9.44
N SER A 118 -9.10 -8.20 8.44
CA SER A 118 -8.47 -8.96 7.36
C SER A 118 -7.03 -9.30 7.77
N GLY A 119 -6.77 -10.53 8.21
CA GLY A 119 -5.47 -11.00 8.71
C GLY A 119 -5.63 -12.10 9.77
N GLY A 120 -4.60 -12.28 10.60
CA GLY A 120 -4.67 -13.12 11.78
C GLY A 120 -3.80 -12.63 12.94
N THR A 121 -3.87 -13.34 14.05
CA THR A 121 -3.07 -13.12 15.26
C THR A 121 -2.67 -14.47 15.85
N GLU A 122 -1.37 -14.69 15.92
CA GLU A 122 -0.71 -15.98 15.94
C GLU A 122 -0.27 -16.44 17.34
N TYR A 123 -1.23 -16.71 18.23
CA TYR A 123 -0.84 -17.32 19.51
C TYR A 123 -0.41 -18.79 19.33
N PRO A 124 0.56 -19.28 20.14
CA PRO A 124 0.93 -20.67 20.15
C PRO A 124 -0.30 -21.58 20.32
N THR A 125 -0.51 -22.52 19.41
CA THR A 125 -1.66 -23.46 19.36
C THR A 125 -3.04 -22.83 19.15
N LEU A 126 -3.17 -21.50 19.03
CA LEU A 126 -4.45 -20.82 18.85
C LEU A 126 -4.27 -19.57 17.98
N THR A 127 -4.78 -19.61 16.75
CA THR A 127 -4.78 -18.42 15.89
C THR A 127 -6.19 -17.87 15.74
N VAL A 128 -6.34 -16.54 15.84
CA VAL A 128 -7.57 -15.81 15.50
C VAL A 128 -7.39 -15.18 14.12
N LEU A 129 -8.30 -15.43 13.17
CA LEU A 129 -8.14 -15.00 11.78
C LEU A 129 -9.48 -14.89 11.05
N ASP A 130 -9.52 -14.15 9.94
CA ASP A 130 -10.61 -14.28 8.95
C ASP A 130 -10.12 -14.03 7.52
N GLY A 131 -10.92 -14.46 6.54
CA GLY A 131 -10.59 -14.34 5.12
C GLY A 131 -11.82 -14.14 4.25
N ASP A 132 -11.77 -13.18 3.33
CA ASP A 132 -12.91 -12.78 2.49
C ASP A 132 -13.23 -13.73 1.33
N SER A 133 -12.39 -14.74 1.08
CA SER A 133 -12.61 -15.77 0.06
C SER A 133 -11.99 -17.11 0.49
N ASP A 134 -12.42 -18.23 -0.10
CA ASP A 134 -11.82 -19.55 0.17
C ASP A 134 -10.30 -19.55 -0.03
N GLY A 135 -9.82 -18.99 -1.14
CA GLY A 135 -8.39 -18.95 -1.45
C GLY A 135 -7.58 -18.02 -0.54
N LEU A 136 -8.21 -16.97 -0.01
CA LEU A 136 -7.58 -16.09 0.99
C LEU A 136 -7.58 -16.75 2.37
N LEU A 137 -8.69 -17.39 2.76
CA LEU A 137 -8.80 -18.10 4.03
C LEU A 137 -7.82 -19.27 4.11
N GLU A 138 -7.63 -20.02 3.01
CA GLU A 138 -6.64 -21.07 2.91
C GLU A 138 -5.22 -20.54 3.15
N LEU A 139 -4.85 -19.44 2.48
CA LEU A 139 -3.53 -18.82 2.65
C LEU A 139 -3.34 -18.31 4.08
N ILE A 140 -4.33 -17.60 4.63
CA ILE A 140 -4.25 -17.05 6.00
C ILE A 140 -4.14 -18.19 7.00
N ILE A 141 -5.02 -19.20 6.99
CA ILE A 141 -4.91 -20.36 7.89
C ILE A 141 -3.51 -21.00 7.83
N ARG A 142 -2.93 -21.12 6.63
CA ARG A 142 -1.58 -21.68 6.49
C ARG A 142 -0.50 -20.79 7.11
N HIS A 143 -0.53 -19.49 6.81
CA HIS A 143 0.39 -18.49 7.36
C HIS A 143 0.32 -18.51 8.90
N GLU A 144 -0.88 -18.33 9.42
CA GLU A 144 -1.21 -18.30 10.83
C GLU A 144 -0.85 -19.58 11.60
N VAL A 145 -1.09 -20.75 11.02
CA VAL A 145 -0.65 -22.03 11.61
C VAL A 145 0.87 -22.16 11.51
N GLY A 146 1.49 -21.62 10.46
CA GLY A 146 2.93 -21.61 10.24
C GLY A 146 3.72 -20.88 11.32
N HIS A 147 3.17 -19.79 11.87
CA HIS A 147 3.74 -19.09 13.03
C HIS A 147 3.90 -19.99 14.26
N ASN A 148 3.23 -21.15 14.35
CA ASN A 148 3.54 -22.08 15.43
C ASN A 148 5.01 -22.54 15.39
N TRP A 149 5.66 -22.62 14.23
CA TRP A 149 7.08 -22.97 14.13
C TRP A 149 8.00 -21.82 14.52
N PHE A 150 7.78 -20.62 13.98
CA PHE A 150 8.70 -19.50 14.06
C PHE A 150 8.47 -18.62 15.30
N TYR A 151 7.26 -18.15 15.53
CA TYR A 151 6.88 -17.55 16.81
C TYR A 151 6.69 -18.63 17.87
N GLY A 152 5.71 -19.52 17.71
CA GLY A 152 5.24 -20.44 18.75
C GLY A 152 6.30 -21.34 19.40
N ILE A 153 7.13 -22.02 18.60
CA ILE A 153 8.09 -23.04 19.05
C ILE A 153 9.49 -22.46 19.16
N LEU A 154 9.95 -21.69 18.17
CA LEU A 154 11.28 -21.07 18.21
C LEU A 154 11.32 -19.83 19.10
N ALA A 155 10.18 -19.18 19.36
CA ALA A 155 10.06 -17.92 20.11
C ALA A 155 10.99 -16.82 19.55
N ASN A 156 10.96 -16.68 18.22
CA ASN A 156 11.63 -15.58 17.53
C ASN A 156 11.13 -14.24 18.09
N ASN A 157 12.05 -13.29 18.30
CA ASN A 157 11.68 -11.94 18.73
C ASN A 157 11.19 -11.13 17.52
N GLU A 158 9.92 -11.28 17.17
CA GLU A 158 9.28 -10.58 16.06
C GLU A 158 9.29 -9.04 16.20
N ARG A 159 9.43 -8.51 17.41
CA ARG A 159 9.49 -7.07 17.64
C ARG A 159 10.82 -6.45 17.21
N ASP A 160 11.92 -7.16 17.44
CA ASP A 160 13.26 -6.70 17.09
C ASP A 160 13.73 -7.23 15.73
N HIS A 161 13.30 -8.45 15.36
CA HIS A 161 13.66 -9.14 14.11
C HIS A 161 12.41 -9.73 13.42
N PRO A 162 11.44 -8.91 12.98
CA PRO A 162 10.17 -9.37 12.42
C PRO A 162 10.33 -10.30 11.22
N TRP A 163 11.41 -10.18 10.45
CA TRP A 163 11.67 -11.03 9.29
C TRP A 163 11.87 -12.50 9.66
N MET A 164 12.36 -12.81 10.88
CA MET A 164 12.60 -14.18 11.32
C MET A 164 11.30 -14.96 11.50
N ASP A 165 10.22 -14.25 11.81
CA ASP A 165 8.89 -14.83 11.96
C ASP A 165 8.10 -14.65 10.66
N GLU A 166 7.62 -13.44 10.40
CA GLU A 166 6.79 -13.09 9.25
C GLU A 166 7.42 -13.44 7.90
N GLY A 167 8.71 -13.13 7.75
CA GLY A 167 9.41 -13.29 6.48
C GLY A 167 9.77 -14.74 6.15
N ILE A 168 10.25 -15.49 7.14
CA ILE A 168 10.53 -16.94 6.97
C ILE A 168 9.23 -17.72 6.86
N ASN A 169 8.17 -17.33 7.58
CA ASN A 169 6.86 -17.93 7.41
C ASN A 169 6.33 -17.72 5.97
N THR A 170 6.45 -16.48 5.46
CA THR A 170 6.09 -16.14 4.07
C THR A 170 6.89 -16.95 3.03
N LEU A 171 8.16 -17.27 3.29
CA LEU A 171 8.95 -18.15 2.42
C LEU A 171 8.26 -19.51 2.21
N TYR A 172 7.74 -20.10 3.28
CA TYR A 172 7.07 -21.40 3.22
C TYR A 172 5.67 -21.32 2.60
N ASP A 173 4.98 -20.17 2.71
CA ASP A 173 3.79 -19.91 1.90
C ASP A 173 4.12 -19.90 0.41
N TYR A 174 5.22 -19.25 0.02
CA TYR A 174 5.62 -19.21 -1.39
C TYR A 174 5.98 -20.60 -1.90
N ARG A 175 6.67 -21.39 -1.09
CA ARG A 175 6.96 -22.80 -1.40
C ARG A 175 5.68 -23.62 -1.56
N TYR A 176 4.66 -23.39 -0.73
CA TYR A 176 3.36 -24.05 -0.88
C TYR A 176 2.66 -23.65 -2.19
N MET A 177 2.68 -22.36 -2.53
CA MET A 177 2.10 -21.81 -3.74
C MET A 177 2.74 -22.34 -5.04
N GLU A 178 3.98 -22.86 -4.99
CA GLU A 178 4.61 -23.56 -6.13
C GLU A 178 3.74 -24.73 -6.63
N THR A 179 3.02 -25.40 -5.73
CA THR A 179 2.15 -26.55 -6.03
C THR A 179 0.66 -26.22 -5.94
N HIS A 180 0.31 -25.10 -5.29
CA HIS A 180 -1.06 -24.63 -5.09
C HIS A 180 -1.24 -23.19 -5.60
N PRO A 181 -1.13 -22.94 -6.92
CA PRO A 181 -1.13 -21.58 -7.48
C PRO A 181 -2.47 -20.83 -7.33
N ALA A 182 -3.52 -21.53 -6.89
CA ALA A 182 -4.82 -20.93 -6.60
C ALA A 182 -4.87 -20.27 -5.20
N ALA A 183 -4.02 -20.69 -4.26
CA ALA A 183 -3.94 -20.14 -2.92
C ALA A 183 -3.52 -18.66 -2.97
N GLY A 184 -4.14 -17.81 -2.14
CA GLY A 184 -3.83 -16.38 -2.10
C GLY A 184 -4.42 -15.54 -3.24
N ASN A 185 -5.26 -16.12 -4.10
CA ASN A 185 -5.98 -15.37 -5.11
C ASN A 185 -7.19 -14.63 -4.53
N ILE A 186 -7.19 -13.30 -4.68
CA ILE A 186 -8.31 -12.44 -4.31
C ILE A 186 -9.24 -12.29 -5.51
N PRO A 187 -10.52 -12.68 -5.41
CA PRO A 187 -11.49 -12.50 -6.49
C PRO A 187 -11.75 -11.01 -6.80
N LEU A 188 -11.82 -10.66 -8.08
CA LEU A 188 -12.18 -9.35 -8.62
C LEU A 188 -13.45 -9.45 -9.48
N GLY A 189 -14.46 -10.17 -8.97
CA GLY A 189 -15.70 -10.53 -9.67
C GLY A 189 -15.73 -11.99 -10.12
N THR A 190 -16.63 -12.32 -11.06
CA THR A 190 -17.01 -13.73 -11.37
C THR A 190 -15.97 -14.54 -12.15
N SER A 191 -14.94 -13.92 -12.72
CA SER A 191 -13.97 -14.59 -13.62
C SER A 191 -12.54 -14.06 -13.50
N LYS A 192 -12.26 -13.23 -12.49
CA LYS A 192 -10.98 -12.52 -12.35
C LYS A 192 -10.48 -12.67 -10.93
N SER A 193 -9.17 -12.80 -10.79
CA SER A 193 -8.49 -12.72 -9.51
C SER A 193 -7.19 -11.93 -9.66
N ILE A 194 -6.70 -11.43 -8.53
CA ILE A 194 -5.36 -10.92 -8.37
C ILE A 194 -4.66 -11.72 -7.29
N SER A 195 -3.38 -12.03 -7.49
CA SER A 195 -2.60 -12.76 -6.50
C SER A 195 -2.10 -11.79 -5.43
N LEU A 196 -2.24 -12.14 -4.15
CA LEU A 196 -1.63 -11.40 -3.05
C LEU A 196 -0.11 -11.25 -3.23
N TYR A 197 0.55 -12.32 -3.70
CA TYR A 197 1.97 -12.31 -4.03
C TYR A 197 2.31 -11.21 -5.04
N SER A 198 1.54 -11.08 -6.13
CA SER A 198 1.85 -10.08 -7.16
C SER A 198 1.64 -8.65 -6.66
N ILE A 199 0.72 -8.45 -5.71
CA ILE A 199 0.54 -7.16 -5.02
C ILE A 199 1.77 -6.86 -4.15
N GLN A 200 2.19 -7.80 -3.30
CA GLN A 200 3.35 -7.62 -2.42
C GLN A 200 4.65 -7.43 -3.22
N GLU A 201 4.86 -8.19 -4.30
CA GLU A 201 6.00 -8.03 -5.20
C GLU A 201 6.03 -6.62 -5.80
N ARG A 202 4.88 -6.15 -6.29
CA ARG A 202 4.77 -4.83 -6.90
C ARG A 202 5.03 -3.71 -5.89
N LEU A 203 4.52 -3.85 -4.67
CA LEU A 203 4.79 -2.91 -3.58
C LEU A 203 6.28 -2.89 -3.24
N THR A 204 6.90 -4.05 -3.04
CA THR A 204 8.33 -4.21 -2.76
C THR A 204 9.17 -3.54 -3.84
N ARG A 205 9.02 -3.96 -5.10
CA ARG A 205 9.74 -3.37 -6.24
C ARG A 205 9.51 -1.85 -6.36
N THR A 206 8.34 -1.35 -5.95
CA THR A 206 8.05 0.09 -5.95
C THR A 206 8.92 0.81 -4.95
N GLN A 207 8.99 0.32 -3.70
CA GLN A 207 9.82 0.91 -2.64
C GLN A 207 11.30 0.90 -3.01
N GLU A 208 11.77 -0.18 -3.62
CA GLU A 208 13.14 -0.29 -4.13
C GLU A 208 13.42 0.73 -5.25
N ALA A 209 12.52 0.83 -6.24
CA ALA A 209 12.68 1.72 -7.39
C ALA A 209 12.68 3.22 -7.02
N ILE A 210 11.91 3.61 -6.00
CA ILE A 210 11.82 5.01 -5.55
C ILE A 210 12.84 5.37 -4.47
N ALA A 211 13.79 4.47 -4.18
CA ALA A 211 14.79 4.62 -3.11
C ALA A 211 14.17 4.88 -1.72
N GLU A 212 13.04 4.23 -1.42
CA GLU A 212 12.38 4.26 -0.11
C GLU A 212 12.39 2.90 0.60
N SER A 213 13.03 1.88 0.02
CA SER A 213 13.30 0.59 0.67
C SER A 213 14.10 0.77 1.97
N GLN A 214 13.83 -0.10 2.95
CA GLN A 214 14.54 -0.23 4.22
C GLN A 214 15.25 -1.59 4.30
N PRO A 215 16.22 -1.78 5.20
CA PRO A 215 16.74 -3.10 5.55
C PRO A 215 15.61 -3.99 6.03
N VAL A 216 15.79 -5.29 5.86
CA VAL A 216 14.83 -6.31 6.30
C VAL A 216 15.04 -6.65 7.78
N ASP A 217 16.26 -6.43 8.27
CA ASP A 217 16.62 -6.58 9.67
C ASP A 217 16.56 -5.22 10.40
N LEU A 218 15.34 -4.77 10.65
CA LEU A 218 15.02 -3.63 11.52
C LEU A 218 13.95 -4.05 12.52
N SER A 219 13.92 -3.42 13.69
CA SER A 219 12.79 -3.58 14.61
C SER A 219 11.48 -3.09 14.00
N SER A 220 10.37 -3.69 14.39
CA SER A 220 9.03 -3.40 13.86
C SER A 220 8.67 -1.92 13.96
N ALA A 221 9.11 -1.26 15.05
CA ALA A 221 8.87 0.16 15.30
C ALA A 221 9.68 1.11 14.39
N ALA A 222 10.73 0.62 13.72
CA ALA A 222 11.59 1.41 12.84
C ALA A 222 11.10 1.42 11.37
N TYR A 223 10.14 0.57 11.03
CA TYR A 223 9.57 0.54 9.69
C TYR A 223 8.58 1.68 9.46
N ASN A 224 8.59 2.22 8.25
CA ASN A 224 7.40 2.92 7.78
C ASN A 224 6.29 1.89 7.48
N PRO A 225 5.00 2.27 7.58
CA PRO A 225 3.89 1.31 7.45
C PRO A 225 3.84 0.53 6.13
N VAL A 226 4.31 1.12 5.03
CA VAL A 226 4.32 0.48 3.72
C VAL A 226 5.43 -0.58 3.65
N ASN A 227 6.62 -0.25 4.17
CA ASN A 227 7.77 -1.13 4.16
C ASN A 227 7.63 -2.30 5.13
N TYR A 228 6.91 -2.16 6.24
CA TYR A 228 6.63 -3.30 7.12
C TYR A 228 5.98 -4.43 6.29
N ASN A 229 4.83 -4.14 5.67
CA ASN A 229 4.06 -5.14 4.92
C ASN A 229 4.76 -5.62 3.64
N ALA A 230 5.52 -4.76 2.97
CA ALA A 230 6.19 -5.13 1.72
C ALA A 230 7.51 -5.87 1.96
N LEU A 231 8.37 -5.35 2.83
CA LEU A 231 9.75 -5.80 2.95
C LEU A 231 9.90 -6.95 3.94
N VAL A 232 9.24 -6.89 5.10
CA VAL A 232 9.33 -7.95 6.12
C VAL A 232 8.81 -9.28 5.58
N TYR A 233 7.73 -9.27 4.79
CA TYR A 233 7.14 -10.48 4.22
C TYR A 233 7.82 -10.86 2.90
N HIS A 234 7.52 -10.13 1.82
CA HIS A 234 7.88 -10.53 0.47
C HIS A 234 9.37 -10.40 0.16
N ARG A 235 10.02 -9.31 0.61
CA ARG A 235 11.46 -9.15 0.37
C ARG A 235 12.26 -10.19 1.14
N THR A 236 11.93 -10.50 2.40
CA THR A 236 12.57 -11.60 3.14
C THR A 236 12.42 -12.91 2.39
N ALA A 237 11.19 -13.30 2.03
CA ALA A 237 10.93 -14.56 1.36
C ALA A 237 11.72 -14.69 0.05
N THR A 238 11.77 -13.64 -0.77
CA THR A 238 12.52 -13.67 -2.03
C THR A 238 14.03 -13.72 -1.82
N LEU A 239 14.58 -13.03 -0.82
CA LEU A 239 16.00 -13.14 -0.45
C LEU A 239 16.34 -14.55 0.02
N PHE A 240 15.51 -15.18 0.84
CA PHE A 240 15.74 -16.56 1.27
C PHE A 240 15.55 -17.57 0.14
N GLN A 241 14.66 -17.32 -0.84
CA GLN A 241 14.61 -18.11 -2.09
C GLN A 241 15.89 -17.96 -2.93
N GLU A 242 16.52 -16.78 -2.95
CA GLU A 242 17.83 -16.61 -3.58
C GLU A 242 18.90 -17.40 -2.83
N LEU A 243 18.91 -17.34 -1.49
CA LEU A 243 19.82 -18.13 -0.66
C LEU A 243 19.63 -19.63 -0.90
N GLU A 244 18.38 -20.10 -0.94
CA GLU A 244 18.04 -21.49 -1.26
C GLU A 244 18.59 -21.93 -2.61
N LYS A 245 18.50 -21.07 -3.64
CA LYS A 245 19.12 -21.32 -4.95
C LYS A 245 20.64 -21.33 -4.89
N GLU A 246 21.22 -20.44 -4.08
CA GLU A 246 22.67 -20.31 -3.92
C GLU A 246 23.28 -21.51 -3.21
N ILE A 247 22.70 -21.97 -2.09
CA ILE A 247 23.22 -23.09 -1.29
C ILE A 247 22.66 -24.46 -1.73
N GLY A 248 21.56 -24.45 -2.48
CA GLY A 248 20.82 -25.62 -2.96
C GLY A 248 19.69 -26.02 -2.01
N ARG A 249 18.50 -26.36 -2.57
CA ARG A 249 17.28 -26.70 -1.81
C ARG A 249 17.51 -27.79 -0.76
N GLU A 250 18.25 -28.85 -1.08
CA GLU A 250 18.53 -29.91 -0.10
C GLU A 250 19.39 -29.44 1.09
N ALA A 251 20.40 -28.61 0.84
CA ALA A 251 21.24 -28.07 1.91
C ALA A 251 20.46 -27.06 2.76
N PHE A 252 19.61 -26.23 2.12
CA PHE A 252 18.71 -25.31 2.79
C PHE A 252 17.72 -26.05 3.69
N ASP A 253 17.06 -27.10 3.19
CA ASP A 253 16.11 -27.90 3.96
C ASP A 253 16.79 -28.54 5.18
N ARG A 254 17.97 -29.12 5.01
CA ARG A 254 18.76 -29.66 6.13
C ARG A 254 19.16 -28.57 7.12
N ALA A 255 19.52 -27.37 6.65
CA ALA A 255 19.89 -26.26 7.53
C ALA A 255 18.70 -25.77 8.35
N MET A 256 17.52 -25.63 7.74
CA MET A 256 16.29 -25.26 8.42
C MET A 256 15.86 -26.31 9.45
N GLN A 257 15.94 -27.60 9.09
CA GLN A 257 15.64 -28.69 10.02
C GLN A 257 16.63 -28.74 11.19
N ALA A 258 17.93 -28.57 10.92
CA ALA A 258 18.93 -28.49 11.97
C ALA A 258 18.71 -27.28 12.88
N TYR A 259 18.36 -26.13 12.31
CA TYR A 259 18.07 -24.90 13.04
C TYR A 259 16.86 -25.10 13.96
N PHE A 260 15.77 -25.64 13.41
CA PHE A 260 14.57 -25.94 14.19
C PHE A 260 14.85 -26.91 15.33
N GLU A 261 15.54 -28.02 15.07
CA GLU A 261 15.84 -29.02 16.09
C GLU A 261 16.79 -28.50 17.18
N GLU A 262 17.77 -27.67 16.82
CA GLU A 262 18.72 -27.08 17.76
C GLU A 262 18.07 -25.98 18.61
N TRP A 263 17.13 -25.21 18.06
CA TRP A 263 16.55 -24.01 18.69
C TRP A 263 15.10 -24.14 19.17
N LYS A 264 14.42 -25.26 18.93
CA LYS A 264 13.05 -25.47 19.42
C LYS A 264 12.95 -25.23 20.93
N PHE A 265 11.96 -24.44 21.32
CA PHE A 265 11.69 -23.99 22.69
C PHE A 265 12.81 -23.18 23.34
N LYS A 266 13.58 -22.44 22.53
CA LYS A 266 14.57 -21.43 22.98
C LYS A 266 14.13 -20.04 22.48
N HIS A 267 15.08 -19.13 22.26
CA HIS A 267 14.88 -17.77 21.70
C HIS A 267 16.11 -17.43 20.82
N PRO A 268 16.14 -17.87 19.56
CA PRO A 268 17.27 -17.63 18.65
C PRO A 268 17.30 -16.18 18.17
N TYR A 269 18.51 -15.71 17.88
CA TYR A 269 18.80 -14.45 17.20
C TYR A 269 19.24 -14.71 15.74
N PRO A 270 19.30 -13.67 14.88
CA PRO A 270 19.78 -13.80 13.50
C PRO A 270 21.10 -14.57 13.36
N GLU A 271 22.04 -14.33 14.27
CA GLU A 271 23.38 -14.94 14.25
C GLU A 271 23.33 -16.45 14.50
N ASP A 272 22.34 -16.92 15.27
CA ASP A 272 22.14 -18.34 15.54
C ASP A 272 21.64 -19.08 14.29
N MET A 273 20.74 -18.45 13.54
CA MET A 273 20.29 -18.97 12.24
C MET A 273 21.45 -19.00 11.25
N GLN A 274 22.23 -17.92 11.15
CA GLN A 274 23.41 -17.85 10.30
C GLN A 274 24.39 -18.98 10.63
N ALA A 275 24.76 -19.15 11.90
CA ALA A 275 25.73 -20.15 12.33
C ALA A 275 25.31 -21.58 11.95
N VAL A 276 24.03 -21.92 12.10
CA VAL A 276 23.51 -23.24 11.70
C VAL A 276 23.53 -23.40 10.18
N PHE A 277 23.13 -22.37 9.44
CA PHE A 277 23.14 -22.40 7.98
C PHE A 277 24.54 -22.55 7.40
N GLU A 278 25.53 -21.84 7.93
CA GLU A 278 26.93 -21.94 7.51
C GLU A 278 27.50 -23.32 7.83
N LYS A 279 27.24 -23.82 9.05
CA LYS A 279 27.65 -25.16 9.48
C LYS A 279 27.12 -26.27 8.59
N VAL A 280 25.85 -26.19 8.18
CA VAL A 280 25.21 -27.24 7.36
C VAL A 280 25.53 -27.10 5.88
N SER A 281 25.59 -25.88 5.37
CA SER A 281 25.87 -25.62 3.94
C SER A 281 27.36 -25.68 3.60
N GLY A 282 28.24 -25.47 4.58
CA GLY A 282 29.68 -25.33 4.38
C GLY A 282 30.07 -24.05 3.63
N LYS A 283 29.17 -23.07 3.56
CA LYS A 283 29.36 -21.79 2.87
C LYS A 283 29.42 -20.66 3.89
N ASP A 284 30.23 -19.65 3.59
CA ASP A 284 30.23 -18.37 4.29
C ASP A 284 29.02 -17.54 3.84
N LEU A 285 28.17 -17.16 4.80
CA LEU A 285 26.94 -16.42 4.56
C LEU A 285 26.94 -15.01 5.16
N ASP A 286 28.10 -14.51 5.61
CA ASP A 286 28.25 -13.17 6.18
C ASP A 286 27.67 -12.10 5.25
N THR A 287 27.96 -12.21 3.95
CA THR A 287 27.45 -11.25 2.96
C THR A 287 25.93 -11.28 2.86
N PHE A 288 25.30 -12.44 3.00
CA PHE A 288 23.84 -12.56 2.98
C PHE A 288 23.21 -11.85 4.18
N PHE A 289 23.60 -12.25 5.39
CA PHE A 289 23.03 -11.72 6.63
C PHE A 289 23.39 -10.23 6.83
N GLN A 290 24.65 -9.83 6.62
CA GLN A 290 25.08 -8.45 6.87
C GLN A 290 24.67 -7.48 5.76
N ASN A 291 24.67 -7.89 4.48
CA ASN A 291 24.38 -6.96 3.37
C ASN A 291 22.96 -7.11 2.83
N LYS A 292 22.51 -8.33 2.49
CA LYS A 292 21.19 -8.49 1.85
C LYS A 292 20.05 -8.21 2.83
N LEU A 293 20.15 -8.72 4.07
CA LEU A 293 19.17 -8.44 5.13
C LEU A 293 19.42 -7.07 5.80
N GLY A 294 20.68 -6.79 6.16
CA GLY A 294 21.06 -5.60 6.93
C GLY A 294 21.12 -4.26 6.18
N LYS A 295 20.85 -4.21 4.86
CA LYS A 295 20.85 -2.96 4.08
C LYS A 295 19.60 -2.81 3.21
N ALA A 296 19.18 -1.56 2.99
CA ALA A 296 18.16 -1.25 1.98
C ALA A 296 18.59 -1.70 0.58
N ALA A 297 17.61 -2.08 -0.23
CA ALA A 297 17.86 -2.43 -1.61
C ALA A 297 18.39 -1.23 -2.41
N THR A 298 19.35 -1.49 -3.29
CA THR A 298 19.73 -0.52 -4.31
C THR A 298 18.63 -0.44 -5.37
N PRO A 299 18.15 0.76 -5.77
CA PRO A 299 17.22 0.93 -6.86
C PRO A 299 17.77 0.23 -8.09
N ALA A 300 17.13 -0.86 -8.49
CA ALA A 300 17.39 -1.45 -9.78
C ALA A 300 17.02 -0.41 -10.84
N SER A 301 17.85 -0.29 -11.88
CA SER A 301 17.45 0.45 -13.08
C SER A 301 16.18 -0.19 -13.61
N VAL A 302 15.02 0.43 -13.36
CA VAL A 302 13.76 0.02 -13.99
C VAL A 302 13.90 0.30 -15.46
N VAL A 303 14.37 -0.69 -16.23
CA VAL A 303 14.44 -0.61 -17.69
C VAL A 303 13.01 -0.78 -18.19
N PRO A 304 12.34 0.28 -18.67
CA PRO A 304 10.98 0.12 -19.18
C PRO A 304 11.05 -0.72 -20.45
N ARG A 305 10.45 -1.91 -20.45
CA ARG A 305 10.23 -2.65 -21.70
C ARG A 305 9.16 -1.92 -22.54
N LYS A 306 9.05 -2.30 -23.83
CA LYS A 306 8.13 -1.71 -24.82
C LYS A 306 6.75 -1.36 -24.21
N PRO A 307 6.29 -0.11 -24.34
CA PRO A 307 5.07 0.35 -23.68
C PRO A 307 3.84 -0.36 -24.25
N VAL A 308 2.92 -0.76 -23.37
CA VAL A 308 1.62 -1.32 -23.73
C VAL A 308 0.56 -0.23 -23.57
N PHE A 309 -0.17 0.04 -24.65
CA PHE A 309 -1.31 0.97 -24.64
C PHE A 309 -2.57 0.26 -24.13
N THR A 310 -3.24 0.83 -23.14
CA THR A 310 -4.43 0.25 -22.50
C THR A 310 -5.50 1.30 -22.17
N SER A 311 -6.72 0.83 -21.95
CA SER A 311 -7.92 1.60 -21.56
C SER A 311 -8.41 1.13 -20.19
N PRO A 312 -9.03 1.97 -19.34
CA PRO A 312 -9.65 1.54 -18.08
C PRO A 312 -10.82 0.58 -18.31
N PHE A 313 -11.43 0.61 -19.50
CA PHE A 313 -12.48 -0.34 -19.89
C PHE A 313 -11.92 -1.72 -20.25
N ALA A 314 -10.60 -1.84 -20.41
CA ALA A 314 -9.90 -3.10 -20.66
C ALA A 314 -9.35 -3.69 -19.35
N ALA A 315 -10.22 -3.91 -18.35
CA ALA A 315 -9.85 -4.44 -17.03
C ALA A 315 -8.96 -5.69 -17.10
N LYS A 316 -9.13 -6.56 -18.12
CA LYS A 316 -8.26 -7.74 -18.34
C LYS A 316 -6.82 -7.35 -18.71
N LYS A 317 -6.62 -6.35 -19.59
CA LYS A 317 -5.29 -5.84 -19.95
C LYS A 317 -4.64 -5.09 -18.79
N LEU A 318 -5.42 -4.36 -18.00
CA LEU A 318 -4.94 -3.69 -16.80
C LEU A 318 -4.47 -4.71 -15.74
N LEU A 319 -5.28 -5.75 -15.46
CA LEU A 319 -4.89 -6.82 -14.54
C LEU A 319 -3.70 -7.64 -15.05
N GLN A 320 -3.66 -7.96 -16.35
CA GLN A 320 -2.49 -8.61 -16.96
C GLN A 320 -1.22 -7.76 -16.84
N ALA A 321 -1.35 -6.43 -16.96
CA ALA A 321 -0.22 -5.54 -16.82
C ALA A 321 0.20 -5.35 -15.34
N ILE A 322 -0.75 -5.39 -14.40
CA ILE A 322 -0.46 -5.46 -12.96
C ILE A 322 0.31 -6.75 -12.64
N ASN A 323 -0.08 -7.88 -13.24
CA ASN A 323 0.59 -9.17 -13.11
C ASN A 323 1.89 -9.30 -13.95
N GLN A 324 2.29 -8.28 -14.71
CA GLN A 324 3.52 -8.27 -15.52
C GLN A 324 4.37 -7.04 -15.19
N PRO A 325 5.20 -7.09 -14.12
CA PRO A 325 5.85 -5.91 -13.54
C PRO A 325 6.86 -5.20 -14.46
N ASP A 326 7.34 -5.87 -15.52
CA ASP A 326 8.43 -5.35 -16.36
C ASP A 326 7.97 -4.49 -17.56
N LYS A 327 6.66 -4.32 -17.79
CA LYS A 327 6.14 -3.58 -18.95
C LYS A 327 5.70 -2.17 -18.57
N GLY A 328 6.18 -1.17 -19.33
CA GLY A 328 5.63 0.19 -19.24
C GLY A 328 4.18 0.22 -19.72
N ILE A 329 3.31 0.96 -19.05
CA ILE A 329 1.88 1.04 -19.39
C ILE A 329 1.57 2.49 -19.75
N ILE A 330 0.83 2.70 -20.85
CA ILE A 330 0.18 3.97 -21.15
C ILE A 330 -1.32 3.73 -21.07
N THR A 331 -1.99 4.41 -20.15
CA THR A 331 -3.42 4.34 -19.92
C THR A 331 -4.10 5.60 -20.46
N TRP A 332 -5.18 5.42 -21.21
CA TRP A 332 -6.07 6.50 -21.60
C TRP A 332 -7.44 6.33 -20.96
N SER A 333 -8.10 7.39 -20.46
CA SER A 333 -9.50 7.34 -20.02
C SER A 333 -10.28 8.53 -20.56
N PRO A 334 -11.62 8.47 -20.70
CA PRO A 334 -12.42 9.66 -20.96
C PRO A 334 -12.16 10.72 -19.89
N ALA A 335 -12.12 11.98 -20.31
CA ALA A 335 -11.98 13.13 -19.42
C ALA A 335 -13.07 14.15 -19.74
N PHE A 336 -13.61 14.75 -18.68
CA PHE A 336 -14.64 15.77 -18.76
C PHE A 336 -14.21 16.98 -17.94
N GLY A 337 -14.50 18.17 -18.45
CA GLY A 337 -14.28 19.42 -17.75
C GLY A 337 -15.47 20.34 -17.94
N MET A 338 -15.60 21.34 -17.08
CA MET A 338 -16.58 22.39 -17.26
C MET A 338 -16.08 23.69 -16.64
N ASN A 339 -16.28 24.81 -17.33
CA ASN A 339 -16.15 26.15 -16.76
C ASN A 339 -17.16 27.10 -17.41
N SER A 340 -17.23 28.34 -16.92
CA SER A 340 -18.22 29.34 -17.36
C SER A 340 -18.14 29.68 -18.85
N TYR A 341 -16.95 29.70 -19.42
CA TYR A 341 -16.70 30.13 -20.80
C TYR A 341 -16.71 28.93 -21.76
N ASP A 342 -15.93 27.90 -21.45
CA ASP A 342 -15.78 26.69 -22.26
C ASP A 342 -17.02 25.78 -22.25
N ARG A 343 -17.97 26.02 -21.35
CA ARG A 343 -19.14 25.16 -21.10
C ARG A 343 -18.67 23.73 -20.84
N ILE A 344 -19.23 22.75 -21.55
CA ILE A 344 -18.83 21.35 -21.40
C ILE A 344 -17.56 21.12 -22.22
N MET A 345 -16.57 20.49 -21.61
CA MET A 345 -15.34 20.05 -22.24
C MET A 345 -15.28 18.53 -22.25
N ILE A 346 -15.00 17.94 -23.41
CA ILE A 346 -14.90 16.49 -23.60
C ILE A 346 -13.54 16.15 -24.19
N GLY A 347 -12.88 15.13 -23.66
CA GLY A 347 -11.63 14.64 -24.22
C GLY A 347 -11.13 13.39 -23.55
N ALA A 348 -9.81 13.29 -23.40
CA ALA A 348 -9.16 12.11 -22.85
C ALA A 348 -8.07 12.49 -21.84
N LEU A 349 -7.92 11.69 -20.80
CA LEU A 349 -6.75 11.66 -19.93
C LEU A 349 -5.80 10.60 -20.48
N LEU A 350 -4.53 10.96 -20.62
CA LEU A 350 -3.44 10.09 -21.07
C LEU A 350 -2.35 10.11 -19.99
N THR A 351 -1.92 8.96 -19.51
CA THR A 351 -0.85 8.87 -18.52
C THR A 351 -0.06 7.57 -18.63
N ASN A 352 1.20 7.59 -18.22
CA ASN A 352 1.98 6.38 -18.00
C ASN A 352 2.19 6.05 -16.51
N ALA A 353 1.29 6.52 -15.64
CA ALA A 353 1.33 6.19 -14.22
C ALA A 353 1.31 4.67 -14.00
N SER A 354 2.31 4.16 -13.29
CA SER A 354 2.52 2.75 -12.99
C SER A 354 3.10 2.58 -11.59
N LEU A 355 3.05 1.34 -11.07
CA LEU A 355 3.79 0.92 -9.88
C LEU A 355 4.68 -0.28 -10.29
N PRO A 356 6.01 -0.22 -10.16
CA PRO A 356 6.80 0.95 -9.80
C PRO A 356 6.61 2.14 -10.77
N PRO A 357 6.80 3.38 -10.32
CA PRO A 357 6.78 4.53 -11.22
C PRO A 357 8.00 4.50 -12.16
N ALA A 358 7.77 4.71 -13.46
CA ALA A 358 8.85 4.94 -14.41
C ALA A 358 9.59 6.26 -14.09
N PRO A 359 10.90 6.38 -14.38
CA PRO A 359 11.64 7.63 -14.19
C PRO A 359 10.98 8.82 -14.89
N PHE A 360 10.53 8.64 -16.13
CA PHE A 360 9.72 9.61 -16.84
C PHE A 360 8.23 9.32 -16.64
N GLN A 361 7.49 10.31 -16.14
CA GLN A 361 6.04 10.26 -15.98
C GLN A 361 5.37 11.42 -16.71
N PHE A 362 4.22 11.15 -17.31
CA PHE A 362 3.38 12.18 -17.89
C PHE A 362 1.90 12.00 -17.53
N LEU A 363 1.20 13.13 -17.53
CA LEU A 363 -0.25 13.24 -17.49
C LEU A 363 -0.64 14.31 -18.51
N ALA A 364 -1.42 13.96 -19.52
CA ALA A 364 -1.97 14.89 -20.50
C ALA A 364 -3.50 14.76 -20.52
N ILE A 365 -4.20 15.88 -20.49
CA ILE A 365 -5.66 15.93 -20.50
C ILE A 365 -6.10 16.91 -21.60
N PRO A 366 -5.99 16.54 -22.89
CA PRO A 366 -6.58 17.32 -23.98
C PRO A 366 -8.11 17.27 -23.90
N LEU A 367 -8.74 18.44 -24.00
CA LEU A 367 -10.17 18.66 -23.90
C LEU A 367 -10.63 19.58 -25.02
N TYR A 368 -11.73 19.22 -25.68
CA TYR A 368 -12.41 20.10 -26.63
C TYR A 368 -13.60 20.77 -25.94
N ALA A 369 -13.63 22.10 -25.95
CA ALA A 369 -14.68 22.92 -25.34
C ALA A 369 -15.85 23.13 -26.30
N THR A 370 -17.07 22.86 -25.85
CA THR A 370 -18.29 23.03 -26.67
C THR A 370 -18.75 24.47 -26.77
N GLY A 371 -18.49 25.30 -25.75
CA GLY A 371 -18.81 26.72 -25.76
C GLY A 371 -17.94 27.49 -26.74
N THR A 372 -16.63 27.53 -26.45
CA THR A 372 -15.63 28.34 -27.17
C THR A 372 -15.08 27.67 -28.43
N LYS A 373 -15.37 26.39 -28.66
CA LYS A 373 -14.84 25.58 -29.77
C LYS A 373 -13.31 25.54 -29.82
N GLN A 374 -12.66 25.66 -28.66
CA GLN A 374 -11.20 25.61 -28.50
C GLN A 374 -10.72 24.27 -27.93
N PHE A 375 -9.47 23.92 -28.20
CA PHE A 375 -8.75 22.87 -27.48
C PHE A 375 -8.08 23.46 -26.24
N ASN A 376 -8.51 22.95 -25.08
CA ASN A 376 -8.01 23.30 -23.76
C ASN A 376 -7.49 22.05 -23.05
N GLY A 377 -6.90 22.25 -21.87
CA GLY A 377 -6.42 21.12 -21.10
C GLY A 377 -5.16 21.40 -20.32
N MET A 378 -4.54 20.31 -19.87
CA MET A 378 -3.35 20.37 -19.03
C MET A 378 -2.36 19.27 -19.41
N VAL A 379 -1.08 19.55 -19.21
CA VAL A 379 0.01 18.57 -19.30
C VAL A 379 0.89 18.68 -18.07
N LYS A 380 1.36 17.54 -17.56
CA LYS A 380 2.40 17.46 -16.54
C LYS A 380 3.41 16.43 -17.01
N LEU A 381 4.67 16.82 -17.07
CA LEU A 381 5.81 15.97 -17.37
C LEU A 381 6.70 15.98 -16.13
N ASN A 382 7.21 14.83 -15.70
CA ASN A 382 8.12 14.69 -14.59
C ASN A 382 9.21 13.68 -14.94
N TYR A 383 10.46 13.99 -14.62
CA TYR A 383 11.58 13.07 -14.67
C TYR A 383 12.20 12.95 -13.28
N SER A 384 12.09 11.78 -12.67
CA SER A 384 12.61 11.46 -11.34
C SER A 384 13.94 10.72 -11.44
N LEU A 385 14.97 11.29 -10.82
CA LEU A 385 16.25 10.66 -10.59
C LEU A 385 16.34 10.23 -9.12
N TYR A 386 16.61 8.95 -8.88
CA TYR A 386 16.78 8.39 -7.54
C TYR A 386 18.25 8.03 -7.32
N SER A 387 18.79 8.28 -6.13
CA SER A 387 20.17 7.93 -5.77
C SER A 387 20.23 7.28 -4.40
N GLN A 388 21.05 6.23 -4.28
CA GLN A 388 21.47 5.66 -2.98
C GLN A 388 22.83 6.14 -2.50
N LYS A 389 23.50 7.03 -3.24
CA LYS A 389 24.78 7.62 -2.84
C LYS A 389 24.67 9.14 -2.73
N GLY A 390 25.41 9.71 -1.79
CA GLY A 390 25.46 11.15 -1.55
C GLY A 390 24.25 11.71 -0.76
N TRP A 391 24.14 13.03 -0.75
CA TRP A 391 23.24 13.77 0.15
C TRP A 391 21.81 13.98 -0.40
N LEU A 392 21.59 13.71 -1.68
CA LEU A 392 20.26 13.74 -2.31
C LEU A 392 19.72 12.32 -2.48
N ARG A 393 18.45 12.13 -2.14
CA ARG A 393 17.69 10.89 -2.39
C ARG A 393 17.02 10.94 -3.75
N LYS A 394 16.38 12.08 -4.05
CA LYS A 394 15.54 12.24 -5.24
C LYS A 394 15.67 13.63 -5.85
N THR A 395 15.78 13.68 -7.17
CA THR A 395 15.67 14.91 -7.96
C THR A 395 14.51 14.78 -8.94
N ASP A 396 13.52 15.66 -8.82
CA ASP A 396 12.41 15.76 -9.78
C ASP A 396 12.66 16.96 -10.70
N ILE A 397 12.67 16.73 -12.01
CA ILE A 397 12.66 17.79 -13.04
C ILE A 397 11.30 17.73 -13.72
N PHE A 398 10.52 18.81 -13.65
CA PHE A 398 9.14 18.79 -14.13
C PHE A 398 8.76 20.01 -14.96
N LEU A 399 7.78 19.81 -15.83
CA LEU A 399 7.12 20.83 -16.64
C LEU A 399 5.61 20.67 -16.52
N GLN A 400 4.90 21.75 -16.21
CA GLN A 400 3.44 21.76 -16.19
C GLN A 400 2.93 22.79 -17.18
N GLY A 401 1.93 22.43 -17.98
CA GLY A 401 1.27 23.31 -18.93
C GLY A 401 -0.24 23.28 -18.70
N ALA A 402 -0.91 24.41 -18.89
CA ALA A 402 -2.36 24.50 -18.88
C ALA A 402 -2.83 25.59 -19.83
N ARG A 403 -3.95 25.37 -20.51
CA ARG A 403 -4.63 26.38 -21.33
C ARG A 403 -6.14 26.28 -21.15
N PHE A 404 -6.78 27.41 -20.92
CA PHE A 404 -8.23 27.54 -20.81
C PHE A 404 -8.71 28.83 -21.46
N SER A 405 -9.96 28.86 -21.90
CA SER A 405 -10.57 30.09 -22.38
C SER A 405 -11.07 30.93 -21.21
N MET A 406 -11.08 32.24 -21.41
CA MET A 406 -11.59 33.23 -20.46
C MET A 406 -12.28 34.30 -21.28
N ASP A 407 -13.41 34.82 -20.84
CA ASP A 407 -14.16 35.93 -21.45
C ASP A 407 -14.48 35.81 -22.96
N GLU A 408 -15.59 36.40 -23.36
CA GLU A 408 -15.99 36.43 -24.76
C GLU A 408 -16.64 37.78 -25.07
N ALA A 409 -16.34 38.32 -26.25
CA ALA A 409 -16.97 39.53 -26.74
C ALA A 409 -17.25 39.40 -28.23
N THR A 410 -18.42 39.88 -28.64
CA THR A 410 -18.87 39.86 -30.03
C THR A 410 -18.93 41.29 -30.54
N ASP A 411 -18.29 41.54 -31.68
CA ASP A 411 -18.33 42.87 -32.28
C ASP A 411 -19.65 43.14 -33.03
N GLN A 412 -19.83 44.37 -33.52
CA GLN A 412 -21.05 44.79 -34.22
C GLN A 412 -21.30 44.02 -35.54
N LYS A 413 -20.30 43.31 -36.08
CA LYS A 413 -20.41 42.44 -37.27
C LYS A 413 -20.67 40.98 -36.89
N GLY A 414 -20.89 40.68 -35.62
CA GLY A 414 -21.10 39.32 -35.14
C GLY A 414 -19.82 38.48 -35.05
N ARG A 415 -18.63 39.09 -35.11
CA ARG A 415 -17.36 38.36 -34.95
C ARG A 415 -17.05 38.18 -33.47
N GLU A 416 -16.94 36.93 -33.06
CA GLU A 416 -16.66 36.54 -31.68
C GLU A 416 -15.15 36.51 -31.41
N THR A 417 -14.75 37.12 -30.29
CA THR A 417 -13.38 37.16 -29.78
C THR A 417 -13.36 36.55 -28.40
N ILE A 418 -12.68 35.41 -28.26
CA ILE A 418 -12.58 34.63 -27.02
C ILE A 418 -11.19 34.83 -26.40
N LEU A 419 -11.07 35.31 -25.17
CA LEU A 419 -9.76 35.44 -24.52
C LEU A 419 -9.29 34.08 -23.99
N GLY A 420 -8.02 33.99 -23.61
CA GLY A 420 -7.43 32.77 -23.10
C GLY A 420 -6.36 33.04 -22.07
N VAL A 421 -6.16 32.04 -21.21
CA VAL A 421 -5.04 31.99 -20.29
C VAL A 421 -4.20 30.76 -20.60
N THR A 422 -2.89 30.96 -20.74
CA THR A 422 -1.90 29.90 -20.88
C THR A 422 -0.91 29.98 -19.73
N LYS A 423 -0.64 28.84 -19.09
CA LYS A 423 0.28 28.72 -17.96
C LYS A 423 1.31 27.65 -18.24
N ILE A 424 2.59 28.00 -18.15
CA ILE A 424 3.73 27.08 -18.27
C ILE A 424 4.57 27.19 -16.99
N VAL A 425 4.89 26.05 -16.37
CA VAL A 425 5.58 25.97 -15.08
C VAL A 425 6.68 24.92 -15.12
N PRO A 426 7.89 25.25 -15.61
CA PRO A 426 9.07 24.44 -15.34
C PRO A 426 9.44 24.53 -13.85
N GLY A 427 10.04 23.46 -13.35
CA GLY A 427 10.60 23.46 -12.01
C GLY A 427 11.49 22.27 -11.74
N VAL A 428 12.19 22.36 -10.62
CA VAL A 428 13.06 21.31 -10.10
C VAL A 428 12.81 21.16 -8.61
N ARG A 429 12.87 19.93 -8.09
CA ARG A 429 12.85 19.65 -6.66
C ARG A 429 14.00 18.72 -6.32
N PHE A 430 14.76 19.10 -5.31
CA PHE A 430 15.81 18.29 -4.71
C PHE A 430 15.34 17.84 -3.33
N THR A 431 15.28 16.53 -3.13
CA THR A 431 14.90 15.90 -1.85
C THR A 431 16.16 15.32 -1.22
N TRP A 432 16.47 15.77 -0.01
CA TRP A 432 17.62 15.29 0.75
C TRP A 432 17.40 13.86 1.23
N ARG A 433 18.50 13.12 1.37
CA ARG A 433 18.52 11.83 2.04
C ARG A 433 18.28 12.02 3.54
N GLU A 434 17.53 11.08 4.09
CA GLU A 434 17.38 10.85 5.51
C GLU A 434 18.71 10.45 6.16
N LYS A 435 18.87 10.74 7.46
CA LYS A 435 20.08 10.31 8.20
C LYS A 435 20.14 8.80 8.42
N THR A 436 18.97 8.18 8.59
CA THR A 436 18.78 6.74 8.77
C THR A 436 17.63 6.29 7.88
N GLU A 437 17.65 5.03 7.46
CA GLU A 437 16.63 4.48 6.55
C GLU A 437 15.24 4.38 7.23
N SER A 438 15.20 4.46 8.57
CA SER A 438 13.99 4.53 9.42
C SER A 438 13.48 5.94 9.74
N SER A 439 14.15 6.99 9.27
CA SER A 439 13.81 8.36 9.64
C SER A 439 12.49 8.81 9.01
N THR A 440 11.57 9.29 9.83
CA THR A 440 10.30 9.92 9.43
C THR A 440 10.45 11.38 8.96
N ARG A 441 11.68 11.89 8.87
CA ARG A 441 11.96 13.29 8.55
C ARG A 441 12.32 13.48 7.09
N GLN A 442 11.54 14.27 6.38
CA GLN A 442 11.78 14.62 4.99
C GLN A 442 12.16 16.10 4.84
N ARG A 443 13.06 16.38 3.90
CA ARG A 443 13.48 17.73 3.56
C ARG A 443 13.60 17.88 2.06
N PHE A 444 13.10 18.97 1.50
CA PHE A 444 13.34 19.30 0.09
C PHE A 444 13.38 20.80 -0.17
N VAL A 445 14.04 21.15 -1.28
CA VAL A 445 13.98 22.48 -1.88
C VAL A 445 13.38 22.33 -3.26
N GLN A 446 12.50 23.27 -3.61
CA GLN A 446 11.79 23.27 -4.86
C GLN A 446 11.81 24.67 -5.47
N TRP A 447 12.17 24.73 -6.73
CA TRP A 447 12.03 25.91 -7.57
C TRP A 447 10.89 25.70 -8.56
N LYS A 448 10.04 26.71 -8.75
CA LYS A 448 9.09 26.82 -9.86
C LYS A 448 9.20 28.20 -10.50
N SER A 449 9.13 28.25 -11.82
CA SER A 449 8.94 29.50 -12.55
C SER A 449 7.61 29.45 -13.27
N TYR A 450 6.69 30.34 -12.95
CA TYR A 450 5.39 30.44 -13.58
C TYR A 450 5.46 31.46 -14.72
N PHE A 451 5.17 31.02 -15.93
CA PHE A 451 4.98 31.85 -17.12
C PHE A 451 3.49 31.85 -17.44
N LEU A 452 2.85 33.00 -17.28
CA LEU A 452 1.43 33.20 -17.50
C LEU A 452 1.26 34.15 -18.69
N GLN A 453 0.51 33.73 -19.68
CA GLN A 453 0.05 34.59 -20.77
C GLN A 453 -1.47 34.71 -20.63
N GLU A 454 -1.94 35.94 -20.40
CA GLU A 454 -3.36 36.28 -20.28
C GLU A 454 -3.73 37.21 -21.43
N ASP A 455 -4.72 36.85 -22.23
CA ASP A 455 -5.25 37.73 -23.27
C ASP A 455 -6.20 38.78 -22.63
N GLY A 456 -6.18 40.00 -23.15
CA GLY A 456 -7.11 41.10 -22.85
C GLY A 456 -7.76 41.63 -24.13
N PHE A 457 -8.91 42.30 -24.00
CA PHE A 457 -9.59 42.92 -25.14
C PHE A 457 -8.92 44.22 -25.56
N THR A 458 -8.77 44.41 -26.87
CA THR A 458 -8.46 45.70 -27.48
C THR A 458 -9.61 46.16 -28.35
N PHE A 459 -9.91 47.46 -28.34
CA PHE A 459 -10.98 48.05 -29.13
C PHE A 459 -10.38 49.04 -30.12
N THR A 460 -10.41 48.69 -31.40
CA THR A 460 -9.88 49.56 -32.46
C THR A 460 -11.04 50.16 -33.25
N PRO A 461 -11.14 51.49 -33.38
CA PRO A 461 -12.15 52.12 -34.22
C PRO A 461 -11.90 51.78 -35.70
N ASP A 462 -12.95 51.36 -36.38
CA ASP A 462 -13.04 51.08 -37.81
C ASP A 462 -14.08 52.06 -38.39
N THR A 463 -13.60 53.07 -39.10
CA THR A 463 -14.47 54.15 -39.62
C THR A 463 -14.96 53.75 -40.99
N LEU A 464 -16.26 53.46 -41.11
CA LEU A 464 -16.92 53.22 -42.38
C LEU A 464 -17.60 54.51 -42.83
N VAL A 465 -17.00 55.15 -43.85
CA VAL A 465 -17.60 56.32 -44.50
C VAL A 465 -18.44 55.83 -45.68
N VAL A 466 -19.77 55.92 -45.57
CA VAL A 466 -20.70 55.57 -46.64
C VAL A 466 -21.61 56.77 -46.92
N GLY A 467 -21.27 57.58 -47.93
CA GLY A 467 -22.05 58.77 -48.30
C GLY A 467 -21.97 59.91 -47.27
N THR A 468 -23.10 60.51 -46.89
CA THR A 468 -23.19 61.63 -45.92
C THR A 468 -23.18 61.20 -44.45
N ASP A 469 -23.06 59.89 -44.18
CA ASP A 469 -23.12 59.34 -42.82
C ASP A 469 -21.77 58.68 -42.46
N THR A 470 -21.29 58.94 -41.24
CA THR A 470 -20.03 58.38 -40.72
C THR A 470 -20.37 57.48 -39.54
N THR A 471 -20.34 56.17 -39.77
CA THR A 471 -20.48 55.18 -38.70
C THR A 471 -19.10 54.76 -38.21
N ILE A 472 -18.87 54.93 -36.91
CA ILE A 472 -17.69 54.41 -36.23
C ILE A 472 -18.06 53.07 -35.63
N GLU A 473 -17.53 51.99 -36.20
CA GLU A 473 -17.65 50.65 -35.64
C GLU A 473 -16.40 50.31 -34.83
N TYR A 474 -16.52 49.51 -33.78
CA TYR A 474 -15.35 49.05 -33.02
C TYR A 474 -15.04 47.60 -33.36
N ARG A 475 -13.84 47.36 -33.88
CA ARG A 475 -13.30 46.01 -34.03
C ARG A 475 -12.69 45.58 -32.69
N ILE A 476 -13.17 44.46 -32.17
CA ILE A 476 -12.61 43.82 -30.97
C ILE A 476 -11.43 42.95 -31.39
N GLY A 477 -10.28 43.18 -30.76
CA GLY A 477 -9.04 42.42 -30.92
C GLY A 477 -8.58 41.80 -29.60
N LYS A 478 -7.40 41.17 -29.63
CA LYS A 478 -6.75 40.59 -28.45
C LYS A 478 -5.35 41.16 -28.31
N GLU A 479 -4.96 41.43 -27.07
CA GLU A 479 -3.58 41.76 -26.69
C GLU A 479 -3.16 40.84 -25.55
N GLY A 480 -1.95 40.28 -25.62
CA GLY A 480 -1.45 39.35 -24.61
C GLY A 480 -0.59 40.05 -23.58
N ALA A 481 -0.88 39.84 -22.30
CA ALA A 481 -0.02 40.24 -21.19
C ALA A 481 0.79 39.03 -20.68
N ASN A 482 2.10 39.16 -20.64
CA ASN A 482 3.00 38.16 -20.05
C ASN A 482 3.27 38.51 -18.59
N ARG A 483 3.03 37.54 -17.70
CA ARG A 483 3.35 37.63 -16.28
C ARG A 483 4.29 36.50 -15.89
N HIS A 484 5.25 36.84 -15.03
CA HIS A 484 6.26 35.89 -14.56
C HIS A 484 6.30 35.87 -13.04
N LEU A 485 6.38 34.69 -12.44
CA LEU A 485 6.54 34.53 -10.99
C LEU A 485 7.56 33.43 -10.70
N GLY A 486 8.66 33.77 -10.05
CA GLY A 486 9.60 32.81 -9.46
C GLY A 486 9.12 32.40 -8.07
N GLN A 487 9.16 31.10 -7.77
CA GLN A 487 8.82 30.57 -6.45
C GLN A 487 9.92 29.60 -5.98
N LEU A 488 10.55 29.93 -4.85
CA LEU A 488 11.42 29.03 -4.11
C LEU A 488 10.67 28.54 -2.86
N ARG A 489 10.68 27.24 -2.63
CA ARG A 489 10.08 26.60 -1.47
C ARG A 489 11.10 25.69 -0.82
N ILE A 490 11.31 25.85 0.49
CA ILE A 490 12.13 24.97 1.30
C ILE A 490 11.21 24.39 2.37
N GLN A 491 11.20 23.07 2.48
CA GLN A 491 10.33 22.36 3.40
C GLN A 491 11.12 21.37 4.25
N TRP A 492 10.75 21.32 5.53
CA TRP A 492 11.17 20.32 6.49
C TRP A 492 9.91 19.75 7.15
N GLU A 493 9.81 18.44 7.24
CA GLU A 493 8.67 17.81 7.91
C GLU A 493 9.08 16.52 8.60
N ASP A 494 8.30 16.13 9.59
CA ASP A 494 8.42 14.87 10.32
C ASP A 494 7.02 14.26 10.41
N PHE A 495 6.82 13.13 9.71
CA PHE A 495 5.53 12.44 9.62
C PHE A 495 5.37 11.32 10.66
N ARG A 496 6.11 11.39 11.77
CA ARG A 496 5.94 10.50 12.93
C ARG A 496 4.49 10.43 13.42
N ALA A 497 4.09 9.26 13.94
CA ALA A 497 2.73 9.01 14.42
C ALA A 497 2.31 9.93 15.58
N LEU A 498 3.24 10.22 16.48
CA LEU A 498 3.03 11.13 17.60
C LEU A 498 3.74 12.45 17.35
N TYR A 499 2.99 13.53 17.41
CA TYR A 499 3.48 14.90 17.28
C TYR A 499 4.07 15.29 15.91
N PRO A 500 3.42 14.99 14.78
CA PRO A 500 3.95 15.34 13.46
C PRO A 500 4.03 16.87 13.30
N TRP A 501 5.01 17.32 12.53
CA TRP A 501 5.22 18.73 12.28
C TRP A 501 5.75 19.00 10.87
N LYS A 502 5.54 20.23 10.41
CA LYS A 502 5.93 20.69 9.08
C LYS A 502 6.28 22.17 9.12
N ALA A 503 7.48 22.53 8.68
CA ALA A 503 7.93 23.89 8.48
C ALA A 503 8.18 24.16 6.98
N GLU A 504 7.65 25.27 6.48
CA GLU A 504 7.81 25.69 5.09
C GLU A 504 8.27 27.15 5.05
N LEU A 505 9.36 27.40 4.32
CA LEU A 505 9.78 28.73 3.91
C LEU A 505 9.49 28.86 2.40
N LYS A 506 8.85 29.96 2.02
CA LYS A 506 8.46 30.24 0.64
C LYS A 506 8.86 31.66 0.26
N ALA A 507 9.61 31.81 -0.82
CA ALA A 507 9.92 33.10 -1.43
C ALA A 507 9.27 33.16 -2.82
N GLU A 508 8.52 34.23 -3.06
CA GLU A 508 7.81 34.50 -4.32
C GLU A 508 8.29 35.85 -4.85
N VAL A 509 8.76 35.89 -6.11
CA VAL A 509 9.33 37.09 -6.73
C VAL A 509 8.78 37.29 -8.13
N ASN A 510 8.31 38.50 -8.42
CA ASN A 510 8.07 38.98 -9.78
C ASN A 510 8.75 40.34 -9.98
N ALA A 511 8.44 41.05 -11.08
CA ALA A 511 8.99 42.37 -11.34
C ALA A 511 8.54 43.45 -10.33
N ASP A 512 7.39 43.25 -9.68
CA ASP A 512 6.71 44.28 -8.88
C ASP A 512 6.81 44.05 -7.36
N PHE A 513 7.06 42.80 -6.94
CA PHE A 513 7.08 42.43 -5.52
C PHE A 513 8.04 41.27 -5.22
N LEU A 514 8.48 41.28 -3.95
CA LEU A 514 9.07 40.14 -3.26
C LEU A 514 8.19 39.81 -2.06
N ARG A 515 7.80 38.55 -1.94
CA ARG A 515 7.05 38.03 -0.80
C ARG A 515 7.80 36.88 -0.16
N LEU A 516 8.08 36.99 1.13
CA LEU A 516 8.69 35.94 1.95
C LEU A 516 7.65 35.45 2.93
N ALA A 517 7.37 34.16 2.96
CA ALA A 517 6.41 33.57 3.88
C ALA A 517 7.00 32.35 4.58
N PHE A 518 6.75 32.25 5.88
CA PHE A 518 7.00 31.08 6.70
C PHE A 518 5.65 30.50 7.16
N THR A 519 5.53 29.18 7.14
CA THR A 519 4.39 28.46 7.74
C THR A 519 4.90 27.26 8.53
N GLY A 520 4.61 27.23 9.82
CA GLY A 520 4.83 26.09 10.70
C GLY A 520 3.51 25.42 11.04
N ASN A 521 3.44 24.10 10.94
CA ASN A 521 2.30 23.31 11.41
C ASN A 521 2.82 22.27 12.41
N TYR A 522 2.11 22.08 13.50
CA TYR A 522 2.44 21.10 14.53
C TYR A 522 1.16 20.48 15.07
N PHE A 523 1.10 19.15 15.14
CA PHE A 523 -0.03 18.45 15.72
C PHE A 523 0.33 17.94 17.13
N PHE A 524 -0.54 18.15 18.11
CA PHE A 524 -0.40 17.63 19.47
C PHE A 524 -1.36 16.46 19.64
N ASN A 525 -0.85 15.27 19.96
CA ASN A 525 -1.70 14.11 20.25
C ASN A 525 -2.13 14.15 21.72
N TYR A 526 -3.39 13.86 22.02
CA TYR A 526 -3.87 13.71 23.40
C TYR A 526 -3.77 12.25 23.85
N SER A 527 -3.50 12.02 25.14
CA SER A 527 -3.34 10.67 25.70
C SER A 527 -4.59 9.80 25.63
N LYS A 528 -5.78 10.42 25.59
CA LYS A 528 -7.08 9.72 25.48
C LYS A 528 -7.60 9.61 24.03
N GLY A 529 -6.75 9.89 23.05
CA GLY A 529 -7.12 9.93 21.63
C GLY A 529 -7.51 11.33 21.16
N GLY A 530 -7.37 11.56 19.85
CA GLY A 530 -7.52 12.87 19.22
C GLY A 530 -6.27 13.76 19.34
N GLY A 531 -6.42 15.04 19.00
CA GLY A 531 -5.31 15.99 19.09
C GLY A 531 -5.68 17.42 18.63
N MET A 532 -4.68 18.30 18.61
CA MET A 532 -4.80 19.71 18.21
C MET A 532 -3.79 20.06 17.13
N ASN A 533 -4.24 20.71 16.05
CA ASN A 533 -3.37 21.22 14.99
C ASN A 533 -3.10 22.71 15.21
N LEU A 534 -1.85 23.08 15.47
CA LEU A 534 -1.40 24.46 15.54
C LEU A 534 -0.73 24.86 14.23
N ARG A 535 -1.17 25.99 13.67
CA ARG A 535 -0.56 26.61 12.49
C ARG A 535 -0.04 27.99 12.84
N PHE A 536 1.26 28.19 12.69
CA PHE A 536 1.94 29.47 12.74
C PHE A 536 2.22 29.95 11.32
N PHE A 537 2.02 31.23 11.04
CA PHE A 537 2.36 31.84 9.77
C PHE A 537 2.93 33.24 9.98
N ALA A 538 3.90 33.61 9.16
CA ALA A 538 4.50 34.94 9.11
C ALA A 538 4.89 35.23 7.66
N GLY A 539 4.73 36.46 7.16
CA GLY A 539 5.20 36.81 5.82
C GLY A 539 4.54 38.02 5.19
#